data_AF-A0A523HDG0-F1
#
_entry.id   AF-A0A523HDG0-F1
#
_cell.length_a   1.000
_cell.length_b   1.000
_cell.length_c   1.000
_cell.angle_alpha   90.00
_cell.angle_beta   90.00
_cell.angle_gamma   90.00
#
_symmetry.space_group_name_H-M   'P 1'
#
loop_
_entity.id
_entity.type
_entity.pdbx_description
1 polymer ?
#
loop_
_entity_poly.entity_id
_entity_poly.type
_entity_poly.pdbx_seq_one_letter_code
_entity_poly.pdbx_strand_id
1 'polypeptide(L)'
;MFFLQFISKFIKVLRSGEAPPLIAGGFTMGFIVGLTPFMTLQNILILLVAILTKVNLASVFFAMFLFSFFAYIFDPIFHNLGFFLLAQIENIKPLWTVIYNWPIAPFTRFNNTVVMGSLVAALLLSFPVYLAAKKGIILYRETWGEKIENSKFVKAIKGSALFKWYVKIRDLEF
;
A
#
# COMPACT_ATOMS: atom_id res chain seq x y z
N MET A 1 -5.10 -7.98 19.40
CA MET A 1 -5.52 -6.58 19.66
C MET A 1 -5.03 -5.60 18.60
N PHE A 2 -3.74 -5.62 18.22
CA PHE A 2 -3.17 -4.68 17.23
C PHE A 2 -3.89 -4.66 15.87
N PHE A 3 -4.18 -5.83 15.29
CA PHE A 3 -4.80 -5.93 13.96
C PHE A 3 -6.19 -5.28 13.88
N LEU A 4 -7.03 -5.52 14.89
CA LEU A 4 -8.36 -4.90 15.01
C LEU A 4 -8.25 -3.38 15.14
N GLN A 5 -7.28 -2.87 15.90
CA GLN A 5 -7.03 -1.44 16.03
C GLN A 5 -6.55 -0.84 14.70
N PHE A 6 -5.66 -1.52 13.97
CA PHE A 6 -5.16 -1.10 12.68
C PHE A 6 -6.28 -0.95 11.64
N ILE A 7 -7.10 -1.99 11.47
CA ILE A 7 -8.26 -1.96 10.57
C ILE A 7 -9.26 -0.88 11.03
N SER A 8 -9.55 -0.79 12.33
CA SER A 8 -10.48 0.20 12.85
C SER A 8 -10.00 1.64 12.60
N LYS A 9 -8.69 1.91 12.73
CA LYS A 9 -8.09 3.20 12.39
C LYS A 9 -8.30 3.54 10.91
N PHE A 10 -8.05 2.59 10.01
CA PHE A 10 -8.27 2.81 8.58
C PHE A 10 -9.76 3.05 8.24
N ILE A 11 -10.68 2.27 8.83
CA ILE A 11 -12.13 2.51 8.66
C ILE A 11 -12.53 3.90 9.16
N LYS A 12 -11.97 4.37 10.28
CA LYS A 12 -12.18 5.73 10.78
C LYS A 12 -11.68 6.78 9.80
N VAL A 13 -10.53 6.56 9.16
CA VAL A 13 -10.00 7.45 8.11
C VAL A 13 -10.94 7.52 6.90
N LEU A 14 -11.52 6.40 6.47
CA LEU A 14 -12.51 6.41 5.39
C LEU A 14 -13.75 7.25 5.72
N ARG A 15 -14.12 7.33 7.01
CA ARG A 15 -15.25 8.12 7.52
C ARG A 15 -14.87 9.55 7.96
N SER A 16 -13.59 9.88 8.04
CA SER A 16 -13.13 11.17 8.56
C SER A 16 -13.45 12.30 7.57
N GLY A 17 -13.40 13.55 8.05
CA GLY A 17 -13.54 14.74 7.20
C GLY A 17 -12.35 14.99 6.26
N GLU A 18 -11.33 14.13 6.27
CA GLU A 18 -10.13 14.32 5.44
C GLU A 18 -10.47 14.16 3.95
N ALA A 19 -9.84 14.96 3.09
CA ALA A 19 -10.16 14.97 1.67
C ALA A 19 -9.82 13.62 1.00
N PRO A 20 -10.73 13.01 0.19
CA PRO A 20 -10.48 11.73 -0.49
C PRO A 20 -9.18 11.66 -1.30
N PRO A 21 -8.72 12.73 -1.99
CA PRO A 21 -7.42 12.74 -2.67
C PRO A 21 -6.22 12.46 -1.76
N LEU A 22 -6.22 12.93 -0.50
CA LEU A 22 -5.10 12.73 0.44
C LEU A 22 -5.02 11.29 0.93
N ILE A 23 -6.19 10.68 1.18
CA ILE A 23 -6.30 9.27 1.54
C ILE A 23 -5.90 8.38 0.35
N ALA A 24 -6.37 8.70 -0.86
CA ALA A 24 -6.01 7.98 -2.08
C ALA A 24 -4.52 8.10 -2.43
N GLY A 25 -3.92 9.29 -2.24
CA GLY A 25 -2.49 9.51 -2.41
C GLY A 25 -1.68 8.63 -1.45
N GLY A 26 -2.06 8.62 -0.17
CA GLY A 26 -1.44 7.74 0.82
C GLY A 26 -1.60 6.26 0.46
N PHE A 27 -2.80 5.85 0.06
CA PHE A 27 -3.08 4.48 -0.37
C PHE A 27 -2.20 4.06 -1.55
N THR A 28 -2.00 4.96 -2.52
CA THR A 28 -1.19 4.69 -3.72
C THR A 28 0.30 4.59 -3.38
N MET A 29 0.81 5.45 -2.50
CA MET A 29 2.20 5.34 -2.01
C MET A 29 2.41 4.02 -1.24
N GLY A 30 1.45 3.65 -0.39
CA GLY A 30 1.47 2.37 0.31
C GLY A 30 1.37 1.18 -0.64
N PHE A 31 0.58 1.28 -1.72
CA PHE A 31 0.53 0.27 -2.78
C PHE A 31 1.90 0.03 -3.40
N ILE A 32 2.64 1.09 -3.77
CA ILE A 32 3.97 0.95 -4.38
C ILE A 32 4.94 0.28 -3.41
N VAL A 33 4.98 0.74 -2.16
CA VAL A 33 5.90 0.18 -1.15
C VAL A 33 5.51 -1.24 -0.75
N GLY A 34 4.21 -1.56 -0.71
CA GLY A 34 3.71 -2.89 -0.37
C GLY A 34 3.96 -3.91 -1.48
N LEU A 35 3.90 -3.51 -2.75
CA LEU A 35 4.08 -4.43 -3.88
C LEU A 35 5.56 -4.74 -4.18
N THR A 36 6.48 -3.91 -3.67
CA THR A 36 7.92 -3.98 -3.97
C THR A 36 8.71 -4.48 -2.74
N PRO A 37 9.87 -5.12 -2.91
CA PRO A 37 10.70 -5.54 -1.78
C PRO A 37 11.08 -4.37 -0.85
N PHE A 38 10.75 -4.51 0.44
CA PHE A 38 10.70 -3.40 1.40
C PHE A 38 12.03 -2.63 1.56
N MET A 39 13.14 -3.33 1.78
CA MET A 39 14.46 -2.72 2.05
C MET A 39 15.17 -2.31 0.75
N THR A 40 14.63 -1.28 0.10
CA THR A 40 15.19 -0.65 -1.10
C THR A 40 15.15 0.88 -0.98
N LEU A 41 16.12 1.57 -1.59
CA LEU A 41 16.22 3.03 -1.53
C LEU A 41 14.94 3.72 -2.03
N GLN A 42 14.33 3.20 -3.08
CA GLN A 42 13.11 3.72 -3.69
C GLN A 42 11.95 3.73 -2.68
N ASN A 43 11.80 2.64 -1.91
CA ASN A 43 10.73 2.54 -0.91
C ASN A 43 10.95 3.47 0.28
N ILE A 44 12.19 3.64 0.72
CA ILE A 44 12.55 4.61 1.75
C ILE A 44 12.22 6.03 1.27
N LEU A 45 12.55 6.36 0.02
CA LEU A 45 12.23 7.66 -0.56
C LEU A 45 10.71 7.89 -0.67
N ILE A 46 9.93 6.89 -1.08
CA ILE A 46 8.46 7.00 -1.14
C ILE A 46 7.88 7.23 0.27
N LEU A 47 8.37 6.52 1.28
CA LEU A 47 7.93 6.72 2.66
C LEU A 47 8.31 8.10 3.19
N LEU A 48 9.51 8.59 2.86
CA LEU A 48 9.92 9.95 3.20
C LEU A 48 9.00 10.98 2.55
N VAL A 49 8.68 10.82 1.26
CA VAL A 49 7.70 11.68 0.57
C VAL A 49 6.32 11.60 1.23
N ALA A 50 5.88 10.42 1.65
CA ALA A 50 4.61 10.27 2.37
C ALA A 50 4.60 11.04 3.70
N ILE A 51 5.71 11.06 4.43
CA ILE A 51 5.85 11.81 5.69
C ILE A 51 5.93 13.31 5.44
N LEU A 52 6.61 13.75 4.38
CA LEU A 52 6.78 15.17 4.04
C LEU A 52 5.55 15.79 3.38
N THR A 53 4.58 14.99 2.95
CA THR A 53 3.34 15.44 2.30
C THR A 53 2.13 15.32 3.21
N LYS A 54 1.01 15.93 2.83
CA LYS A 54 -0.25 15.91 3.60
C LYS A 54 -1.08 14.65 3.37
N VAL A 55 -0.50 13.58 2.84
CA VAL A 55 -1.24 12.33 2.60
C VAL A 55 -1.58 11.63 3.91
N ASN A 56 -2.65 10.82 3.91
CA ASN A 56 -3.01 10.09 5.11
C ASN A 56 -2.04 8.91 5.34
N LEU A 57 -1.22 8.99 6.40
CA LEU A 57 -0.25 7.92 6.72
C LEU A 57 -0.91 6.59 7.11
N ALA A 58 -2.08 6.60 7.75
CA ALA A 58 -2.77 5.34 8.05
C ALA A 58 -3.21 4.61 6.78
N SER A 59 -3.55 5.36 5.72
CA SER A 59 -3.80 4.82 4.38
C SER A 59 -2.54 4.23 3.75
N VAL A 60 -1.39 4.90 3.90
CA VAL A 60 -0.08 4.38 3.45
C VAL A 60 0.23 3.04 4.09
N PHE A 61 0.19 2.96 5.43
CA PHE A 61 0.50 1.72 6.13
C PHE A 61 -0.53 0.62 5.85
N PHE A 62 -1.82 0.97 5.73
CA PHE A 62 -2.87 0.01 5.38
C PHE A 62 -2.64 -0.60 3.99
N ALA A 63 -2.41 0.23 2.98
CA ALA A 63 -2.13 -0.26 1.63
C ALA A 63 -0.82 -1.06 1.58
N MET A 64 0.24 -0.58 2.23
CA MET A 64 1.51 -1.31 2.30
C MET A 64 1.34 -2.70 2.88
N PHE A 65 0.62 -2.81 4.00
CA PHE A 65 0.31 -4.09 4.61
C PHE A 65 -0.56 -4.96 3.69
N LEU A 66 -1.59 -4.39 3.06
CA LEU A 66 -2.48 -5.15 2.17
C LEU A 66 -1.73 -5.69 0.94
N PHE A 67 -0.92 -4.86 0.29
CA PHE A 67 -0.24 -5.21 -0.96
C PHE A 67 1.01 -6.05 -0.78
N SER A 68 1.57 -6.15 0.43
CA SER A 68 2.65 -7.11 0.71
C SER A 68 2.20 -8.56 0.53
N PHE A 69 0.94 -8.89 0.87
CA PHE A 69 0.39 -10.23 0.59
C PHE A 69 0.26 -10.49 -0.90
N PHE A 70 -0.17 -9.48 -1.67
CA PHE A 70 -0.28 -9.59 -3.12
C PHE A 70 1.10 -9.71 -3.77
N ALA A 71 2.13 -9.04 -3.23
CA ALA A 71 3.49 -9.12 -3.74
C ALA A 71 3.96 -10.58 -3.87
N TYR A 72 3.83 -11.37 -2.80
CA TYR A 72 4.20 -12.79 -2.81
C TYR A 72 3.47 -13.62 -3.86
N ILE A 73 2.21 -13.29 -4.17
CA ILE A 73 1.41 -14.01 -5.18
C ILE A 73 1.88 -13.65 -6.59
N PHE A 74 2.22 -12.37 -6.81
CA PHE A 74 2.63 -11.85 -8.11
C PHE A 74 4.15 -11.92 -8.36
N ASP A 75 4.95 -12.41 -7.41
CA ASP A 75 6.41 -12.55 -7.51
C ASP A 75 6.89 -13.20 -8.83
N PRO A 76 6.31 -14.32 -9.31
CA PRO A 76 6.71 -14.91 -10.59
C PRO A 76 6.51 -13.97 -11.79
N ILE A 77 5.43 -13.18 -11.77
CA ILE A 77 5.11 -12.20 -12.83
C ILE A 77 6.11 -11.05 -12.77
N PHE A 78 6.44 -10.56 -11.57
CA PHE A 78 7.46 -9.52 -11.39
C PHE A 78 8.85 -10.01 -11.81
N HIS A 79 9.21 -11.25 -11.46
CA HIS A 79 10.46 -11.85 -11.90
C HIS A 79 10.56 -11.86 -13.43
N ASN A 80 9.53 -12.33 -14.13
CA ASN A 80 9.52 -12.39 -15.59
C ASN A 80 9.62 -11.00 -16.22
N LEU A 81 8.85 -10.03 -15.72
CA LEU A 81 8.91 -8.65 -16.19
C LEU A 81 10.29 -8.03 -15.97
N GLY A 82 10.87 -8.19 -14.79
CA GLY A 82 12.20 -7.67 -14.49
C GLY A 82 13.30 -8.35 -15.30
N PHE A 83 13.18 -9.67 -15.53
CA PHE A 83 14.10 -10.40 -16.39
C PHE A 83 14.04 -9.89 -17.84
N PHE A 84 12.83 -9.68 -18.38
CA PHE A 84 12.65 -9.07 -19.70
C PHE A 84 13.35 -7.70 -19.78
N LEU A 85 13.10 -6.82 -18.80
CA LEU A 85 13.66 -5.46 -18.75
C LEU A 85 15.18 -5.41 -18.60
N LEU A 86 15.75 -6.29 -17.76
CA LEU A 86 17.18 -6.25 -17.42
C LEU A 86 18.03 -7.09 -18.39
N ALA A 87 17.51 -8.20 -18.90
CA ALA A 87 18.31 -9.18 -19.64
C ALA A 87 17.99 -9.26 -21.14
N GLN A 88 16.71 -9.10 -21.53
CA GLN A 88 16.28 -9.38 -22.90
C GLN A 88 16.26 -8.16 -23.82
N ILE A 89 16.08 -6.95 -23.28
CA ILE A 89 16.15 -5.72 -24.08
C ILE A 89 17.62 -5.30 -24.24
N GLU A 90 18.22 -5.55 -25.40
CA GLU A 90 19.64 -5.27 -25.62
C GLU A 90 19.96 -3.76 -25.60
N ASN A 91 19.09 -2.94 -26.20
CA ASN A 91 19.32 -1.50 -26.37
C ASN A 91 19.35 -0.72 -25.06
N ILE A 92 18.80 -1.27 -23.96
CA ILE A 92 18.78 -0.61 -22.64
C ILE A 92 19.93 -1.07 -21.73
N LYS A 93 20.70 -2.10 -22.12
CA LYS A 93 21.86 -2.59 -21.34
C LYS A 93 22.87 -1.47 -21.00
N PRO A 94 23.23 -0.54 -21.91
CA PRO A 94 24.14 0.54 -21.57
C PRO A 94 23.63 1.43 -20.43
N LEU A 95 22.31 1.69 -20.38
CA LEU A 95 21.69 2.46 -19.28
C LEU A 95 21.86 1.72 -17.95
N TRP A 96 21.57 0.41 -17.93
CA TRP A 96 21.75 -0.41 -16.73
C TRP A 96 23.21 -0.45 -16.28
N THR A 97 24.17 -0.51 -17.19
CA THR A 97 25.61 -0.44 -16.86
C THR A 97 25.98 0.88 -16.20
N VAL A 98 25.48 2.02 -16.70
CA VAL A 98 25.74 3.33 -16.07
C VAL A 98 25.16 3.37 -14.65
N ILE A 99 23.90 2.96 -14.48
CA ILE A 99 23.23 2.95 -13.18
C ILE A 99 23.94 2.00 -12.21
N TYR A 100 24.38 0.83 -12.69
CA TYR A 100 25.09 -0.16 -11.88
C TYR A 100 26.38 0.39 -11.26
N ASN A 101 27.08 1.27 -11.99
CA ASN A 101 28.34 1.86 -11.53
C ASN A 101 28.16 3.05 -10.59
N TRP A 102 26.93 3.47 -10.28
CA TRP A 102 26.70 4.54 -9.30
C TRP A 102 26.95 4.06 -7.87
N PRO A 103 27.55 4.90 -6.99
CA PRO A 103 27.80 4.52 -5.59
C PRO A 103 26.54 4.13 -4.82
N ILE A 104 25.38 4.68 -5.20
CA ILE A 104 24.09 4.41 -4.56
C ILE A 104 23.39 3.15 -5.09
N ALA A 105 23.87 2.56 -6.20
CA ALA A 105 23.21 1.45 -6.88
C ALA A 105 22.93 0.23 -5.97
N PRO A 106 23.83 -0.18 -5.06
CA PRO A 106 23.57 -1.31 -4.15
C PRO A 106 22.32 -1.12 -3.29
N PHE A 107 22.00 0.10 -2.87
CA PHE A 107 20.82 0.39 -2.04
C PHE A 107 19.51 0.30 -2.83
N THR A 108 19.56 0.50 -4.14
CA THR A 108 18.37 0.40 -5.01
C THR A 108 17.98 -1.04 -5.30
N ARG A 109 18.95 -1.97 -5.26
CA ARG A 109 18.80 -3.39 -5.64
C ARG A 109 18.13 -3.58 -7.01
N PHE A 110 18.27 -2.61 -7.92
CA PHE A 110 17.58 -2.61 -9.22
C PHE A 110 17.97 -3.80 -10.11
N ASN A 111 19.14 -4.40 -9.90
CA ASN A 111 19.61 -5.60 -10.60
C ASN A 111 18.88 -6.89 -10.17
N ASN A 112 18.05 -6.84 -9.12
CA ASN A 112 17.14 -7.92 -8.78
C ASN A 112 15.88 -7.83 -9.66
N THR A 113 15.57 -8.91 -10.38
CA THR A 113 14.44 -8.94 -11.33
C THR A 113 13.09 -8.72 -10.64
N VAL A 114 12.88 -9.26 -9.43
CA VAL A 114 11.63 -9.02 -8.68
C VAL A 114 11.52 -7.55 -8.28
N VAL A 115 12.59 -6.93 -7.80
CA VAL A 115 12.60 -5.49 -7.46
C VAL A 115 12.27 -4.65 -8.69
N MET A 116 12.93 -4.91 -9.81
CA MET A 116 12.74 -4.13 -11.03
C MET A 116 11.33 -4.30 -11.62
N GLY A 117 10.87 -5.55 -11.73
CA GLY A 117 9.55 -5.85 -12.29
C GLY A 117 8.41 -5.32 -11.41
N SER A 118 8.50 -5.54 -10.10
CA SER A 118 7.48 -5.03 -9.16
C SER A 118 7.45 -3.51 -9.13
N LEU A 119 8.60 -2.83 -9.19
CA LEU A 119 8.67 -1.36 -9.23
C LEU A 119 8.02 -0.81 -10.50
N VAL A 120 8.35 -1.34 -11.67
CA VAL A 120 7.75 -0.90 -12.94
C VAL A 120 6.24 -1.18 -12.95
N ALA A 121 5.81 -2.36 -12.53
CA ALA A 121 4.40 -2.70 -12.43
C ALA A 121 3.65 -1.75 -11.48
N ALA A 122 4.21 -1.49 -10.30
CA ALA A 122 3.63 -0.57 -9.34
C ALA A 122 3.55 0.86 -9.86
N LEU A 123 4.59 1.36 -10.54
CA LEU A 123 4.58 2.71 -11.12
C LEU A 123 3.53 2.83 -12.24
N LEU A 124 3.43 1.85 -13.13
CA LEU A 124 2.43 1.83 -14.20
C LEU A 124 1.00 1.76 -13.64
N LEU A 125 0.79 0.97 -12.58
CA LEU A 125 -0.52 0.81 -11.95
C LEU A 125 -0.84 1.89 -10.92
N SER A 126 0.12 2.75 -10.55
CA SER A 126 -0.09 3.77 -9.52
C SER A 126 -1.23 4.73 -9.87
N PHE A 127 -1.31 5.18 -11.13
CA PHE A 127 -2.36 6.08 -11.58
C PHE A 127 -3.77 5.45 -11.54
N PRO A 128 -4.01 4.26 -12.13
CA PRO A 128 -5.32 3.62 -12.01
C PRO A 128 -5.66 3.25 -10.55
N VAL A 129 -4.68 2.85 -9.73
CA VAL A 129 -4.88 2.60 -8.30
C VAL A 129 -5.31 3.87 -7.56
N TYR A 130 -4.68 5.01 -7.84
CA TYR A 130 -5.08 6.29 -7.26
C TYR A 130 -6.52 6.65 -7.60
N LEU A 131 -6.91 6.54 -8.87
CA LEU A 131 -8.28 6.84 -9.30
C LEU A 131 -9.29 5.87 -8.67
N ALA A 132 -8.97 4.57 -8.65
CA ALA A 132 -9.81 3.55 -8.04
C ALA A 132 -9.97 3.78 -6.53
N ALA A 133 -8.88 4.07 -5.81
CA ALA A 133 -8.91 4.37 -4.38
C ALA A 133 -9.76 5.62 -4.10
N LYS A 134 -9.51 6.72 -4.82
CA LYS A 134 -10.28 7.97 -4.69
C LYS A 134 -11.77 7.73 -4.91
N LYS A 135 -12.13 7.05 -6.00
CA LYS A 135 -13.53 6.73 -6.33
C LYS A 135 -14.15 5.83 -5.26
N GLY A 136 -13.42 4.81 -4.80
CA GLY A 136 -13.85 3.90 -3.74
C GLY A 136 -14.13 4.61 -2.41
N ILE A 137 -13.29 5.59 -2.03
CA ILE A 137 -13.49 6.40 -0.83
C ILE A 137 -14.75 7.27 -0.94
N ILE A 138 -14.97 7.91 -2.10
CA ILE A 138 -16.17 8.74 -2.35
C ILE A 138 -17.43 7.87 -2.26
N LEU A 139 -17.46 6.76 -2.99
CA LEU A 139 -18.56 5.78 -2.96
C LEU A 139 -18.82 5.27 -1.53
N TYR A 140 -17.74 4.99 -0.79
CA TYR A 140 -17.85 4.55 0.60
C TYR A 140 -18.57 5.59 1.47
N ARG A 141 -18.22 6.87 1.35
CA ARG A 141 -18.83 7.96 2.12
C ARG A 141 -20.28 8.24 1.73
N GLU A 142 -20.59 8.17 0.44
CA GLU A 142 -21.92 8.53 -0.06
C GLU A 142 -22.95 7.41 0.09
N THR A 143 -22.55 6.14 -0.03
CA THR A 143 -23.52 5.05 -0.22
C THR A 143 -23.26 3.79 0.60
N TRP A 144 -21.99 3.43 0.87
CA TRP A 144 -21.68 2.15 1.52
C TRP A 144 -21.48 2.26 3.03
N GLY A 145 -21.21 3.46 3.56
CA GLY A 145 -20.98 3.68 4.99
C GLY A 145 -22.09 3.12 5.87
N GLU A 146 -23.34 3.46 5.54
CA GLU A 146 -24.53 2.98 6.26
C GLU A 146 -24.85 1.50 5.96
N LYS A 147 -24.66 1.04 4.72
CA LYS A 147 -24.92 -0.35 4.33
C LYS A 147 -23.96 -1.33 5.00
N ILE A 148 -22.68 -0.97 5.09
CA ILE A 148 -21.65 -1.79 5.74
C ILE A 148 -21.91 -1.84 7.25
N GLU A 149 -22.23 -0.71 7.87
CA GLU A 149 -22.58 -0.66 9.30
C GLU A 149 -23.79 -1.55 9.63
N ASN A 150 -24.78 -1.59 8.74
CA ASN A 150 -25.98 -2.39 8.92
C ASN A 150 -25.85 -3.85 8.48
N SER A 151 -24.73 -4.24 7.87
CA SER A 151 -24.51 -5.59 7.36
C SER A 151 -24.44 -6.65 8.49
N LYS A 152 -24.93 -7.86 8.19
CA LYS A 152 -24.92 -8.99 9.14
C LYS A 152 -23.51 -9.31 9.63
N PHE A 153 -22.50 -9.13 8.77
CA PHE A 153 -21.09 -9.37 9.10
C PHE A 153 -20.58 -8.39 10.16
N VAL A 154 -20.82 -7.08 9.99
CA VAL A 154 -20.40 -6.07 10.97
C VAL A 154 -21.13 -6.24 12.30
N LYS A 155 -22.43 -6.58 12.26
CA LYS A 155 -23.20 -6.91 13.47
C LYS A 155 -22.68 -8.16 14.18
N ALA A 156 -22.31 -9.21 13.44
CA ALA A 156 -21.72 -10.43 13.99
C ALA A 156 -20.36 -10.16 14.65
N ILE A 157 -19.50 -9.36 14.01
CA ILE A 157 -18.21 -8.95 14.61
C ILE A 157 -18.44 -8.13 15.88
N LYS A 158 -19.32 -7.11 15.86
CA LYS A 158 -19.66 -6.30 17.04
C LYS A 158 -20.28 -7.15 18.17
N GLY A 159 -21.03 -8.19 17.82
CA GLY A 159 -21.65 -9.12 18.77
C GLY A 159 -20.68 -10.14 19.38
N SER A 160 -19.52 -10.37 18.74
CA SER A 160 -18.55 -11.38 19.18
C SER A 160 -17.93 -11.06 20.55
N ALA A 161 -17.60 -12.10 21.32
CA ALA A 161 -16.97 -11.96 22.63
C ALA A 161 -15.64 -11.20 22.57
N LEU A 162 -14.87 -11.38 21.48
CA LEU A 162 -13.61 -10.66 21.22
C LEU A 162 -13.79 -9.15 21.10
N PHE A 163 -14.86 -8.70 20.43
CA PHE A 163 -15.14 -7.27 20.27
C PHE A 163 -15.60 -6.64 21.59
N LYS A 164 -16.47 -7.32 22.34
CA LYS A 164 -16.93 -6.87 23.67
C LYS A 164 -15.76 -6.77 24.67
N TRP A 165 -14.85 -7.75 24.65
CA TRP A 165 -13.63 -7.74 25.46
C TRP A 165 -12.69 -6.58 25.07
N TYR A 166 -12.56 -6.28 23.77
CA TYR A 166 -11.81 -5.12 23.30
C TYR A 166 -12.40 -3.79 23.77
N VAL A 167 -13.71 -3.59 23.66
CA VAL A 167 -14.40 -2.38 24.13
C VAL A 167 -14.18 -2.21 25.64
N LYS A 168 -14.36 -3.29 26.42
CA LYS A 168 -14.13 -3.29 27.86
C LYS A 168 -12.70 -2.88 28.24
N ILE A 169 -11.69 -3.33 27.51
CA ILE A 169 -10.28 -2.98 27.80
C ILE A 169 -9.92 -1.57 27.30
N ARG A 170 -10.50 -1.13 26.19
CA ARG A 170 -10.30 0.24 25.69
C ARG A 170 -10.90 1.28 26.63
N ASP A 171 -12.07 0.98 27.22
CA ASP A 171 -12.80 1.88 28.10
C ASP A 171 -12.30 1.79 29.57
N LEU A 172 -11.40 0.85 29.88
CA LEU A 172 -10.57 0.90 31.09
C LEU A 172 -9.42 1.89 30.82
N GLU A 173 -9.69 3.17 31.03
CA GLU A 173 -8.65 4.19 31.13
C GLU A 173 -7.79 3.90 32.38
N PHE A 174 -6.49 3.70 32.18
CA PHE A 174 -5.46 3.80 33.21
C PHE A 174 -4.67 5.10 32.97
#